data_AF-A0A534Y3Y6-F1
#
_entry.id   AF-A0A534Y3Y6-F1
#
_cell.length_a   1.000
_cell.length_b   1.000
_cell.length_c   1.000
_cell.angle_alpha   90.00
_cell.angle_beta   90.00
_cell.angle_gamma   90.00
#
_symmetry.space_group_name_H-M   'P 1'
#
loop_
_entity.id
_entity.type
_entity.pdbx_description
1 polymer ?
#
loop_
_entity_poly.entity_id
_entity_poly.type
_entity_poly.pdbx_seq_one_letter_code
_entity_poly.pdbx_strand_id
1 'polypeptide(L)'
;MSAARKDRIVYWTTTGIVCAVMVFSIVNFLFNDHFPFPNGKEGAFAHLGLPNYFKFELTTAKILGVLALLLPRVPRRVKEFAYFGFGITLVSASIAHLSRGDAHLSVLFVIDPLVFLAILVVSYLYFQRITFARA
;
A
#
# COMPACT_ATOMS: atom_id res chain seq x y z
N MET A 1 -11.69 16.67 -23.26
CA MET A 1 -10.55 16.64 -22.30
C MET A 1 -9.34 16.01 -22.99
N SER A 2 -8.16 16.65 -22.98
CA SER A 2 -6.97 16.12 -23.68
C SER A 2 -6.47 14.81 -23.06
N ALA A 3 -5.81 13.95 -23.85
CA ALA A 3 -5.25 12.67 -23.38
C ALA A 3 -4.29 12.88 -22.19
N ALA A 4 -3.40 13.87 -22.27
CA ALA A 4 -2.47 14.21 -21.19
C ALA A 4 -3.17 14.64 -19.88
N ARG A 5 -4.35 15.30 -19.97
CA ARG A 5 -5.14 15.66 -18.79
C ARG A 5 -5.83 14.44 -18.20
N LYS A 6 -6.37 13.55 -19.03
CA LYS A 6 -6.97 12.28 -18.59
C LYS A 6 -5.94 11.42 -17.85
N ASP A 7 -4.75 11.24 -18.42
CA ASP A 7 -3.70 10.40 -17.81
C ASP A 7 -3.25 10.93 -16.45
N ARG A 8 -3.13 12.26 -16.33
CA ARG A 8 -2.81 12.93 -15.05
C ARG A 8 -3.89 12.69 -13.99
N ILE A 9 -5.15 12.75 -14.36
CA ILE A 9 -6.27 12.51 -13.44
C ILE A 9 -6.22 11.05 -12.96
N VAL A 10 -6.10 10.09 -13.88
CA VAL A 10 -6.02 8.67 -13.51
C VAL A 10 -4.84 8.39 -12.58
N TYR A 11 -3.65 8.93 -12.91
CA TYR A 11 -2.46 8.81 -12.06
C TYR A 11 -2.73 9.34 -10.65
N TRP A 12 -3.19 10.58 -10.50
CA TRP A 12 -3.35 11.18 -9.17
C TRP A 12 -4.49 10.55 -8.37
N THR A 13 -5.59 10.16 -9.02
CA THR A 13 -6.69 9.47 -8.36
C THR A 13 -6.23 8.12 -7.81
N THR A 14 -5.61 7.28 -8.63
CA THR A 14 -5.15 5.94 -8.21
C THR A 14 -4.02 6.02 -7.17
N THR A 15 -3.06 6.94 -7.35
CA THR A 15 -1.99 7.19 -6.37
C THR A 15 -2.55 7.66 -5.03
N GLY A 16 -3.53 8.58 -5.06
CA GLY A 16 -4.20 9.08 -3.87
C GLY A 16 -4.92 7.98 -3.10
N ILE A 17 -5.65 7.10 -3.79
CA ILE A 17 -6.34 5.95 -3.18
C ILE A 17 -5.34 5.03 -2.47
N VAL A 18 -4.27 4.61 -3.15
CA VAL A 18 -3.26 3.73 -2.55
C VAL A 18 -2.59 4.39 -1.36
N CYS A 19 -2.20 5.66 -1.49
CA CYS A 19 -1.57 6.39 -0.38
C CYS A 19 -2.51 6.55 0.81
N ALA A 20 -3.80 6.81 0.59
CA ALA A 20 -4.80 6.90 1.65
C ALA A 20 -4.90 5.58 2.44
N VAL A 21 -4.88 4.44 1.74
CA VAL A 21 -4.94 3.11 2.38
C VAL A 21 -3.64 2.80 3.11
N MET A 22 -2.47 3.18 2.56
CA MET A 22 -1.20 3.04 3.26
C MET A 22 -1.14 3.89 4.52
N VAL A 23 -1.64 5.13 4.47
CA VAL A 23 -1.77 6.01 5.64
C VAL A 23 -2.74 5.43 6.67
N PHE A 24 -3.90 4.93 6.23
CA PHE A 24 -4.84 4.25 7.11
C PHE A 24 -4.19 3.06 7.81
N SER A 25 -3.41 2.26 7.09
CA SER A 25 -2.65 1.16 7.69
C SER A 25 -1.58 1.64 8.66
N ILE A 26 -0.83 2.72 8.35
CA ILE A 26 0.16 3.32 9.27
C ILE A 26 -0.51 3.76 10.57
N VAL A 27 -1.64 4.46 10.48
CA VAL A 27 -2.40 4.94 11.63
C VAL A 27 -2.85 3.77 12.51
N ASN A 28 -3.40 2.71 11.93
CA ASN A 28 -3.80 1.54 12.72
C ASN A 28 -2.59 0.84 13.35
N PHE A 29 -1.46 0.70 12.63
CA PHE A 29 -0.26 0.14 13.23
C PHE A 29 0.20 0.94 14.45
N LEU A 30 0.19 2.27 14.38
CA LEU A 30 0.69 3.11 15.47
C LEU A 30 -0.30 3.26 16.64
N PHE A 31 -1.59 3.36 16.36
CA PHE A 31 -2.59 3.80 17.34
C PHE A 31 -3.69 2.77 17.65
N ASN A 32 -3.79 1.71 16.86
CA ASN A 32 -4.83 0.69 17.01
C ASN A 32 -4.28 -0.71 16.73
N ASP A 33 -3.39 -1.18 17.59
CA ASP A 33 -2.62 -2.42 17.38
C ASP A 33 -3.50 -3.67 17.23
N HIS A 34 -4.72 -3.64 17.77
CA HIS A 34 -5.67 -4.74 17.63
C HIS A 34 -6.50 -4.67 16.35
N PHE A 35 -6.55 -3.57 15.61
CA PHE A 35 -7.23 -3.54 14.32
C PHE A 35 -6.52 -4.46 13.32
N PRO A 36 -7.23 -5.32 12.58
CA PRO A 36 -8.69 -5.39 12.37
C PRO A 36 -9.44 -6.37 13.30
N PHE A 37 -8.79 -6.90 14.33
CA PHE A 37 -9.29 -7.87 15.31
C PHE A 37 -9.51 -7.24 16.71
N PRO A 38 -10.49 -6.33 16.90
CA PRO A 38 -10.64 -5.56 18.15
C PRO A 38 -10.91 -6.42 19.39
N ASN A 39 -11.45 -7.63 19.21
CA ASN A 39 -11.70 -8.61 20.28
C ASN A 39 -10.65 -9.73 20.30
N GLY A 40 -9.59 -9.62 19.50
CA GLY A 40 -8.49 -10.58 19.43
C GLY A 40 -7.65 -10.55 20.71
N LYS A 41 -7.14 -11.72 21.11
CA LYS A 41 -6.28 -11.86 22.30
C LYS A 41 -4.90 -11.20 22.13
N GLU A 42 -4.50 -10.96 20.89
CA GLU A 42 -3.18 -10.46 20.51
C GLU A 42 -3.33 -9.32 19.50
N GLY A 43 -2.31 -8.48 19.37
CA GLY A 43 -2.25 -7.43 18.34
C GLY A 43 -2.09 -8.03 16.94
N ALA A 44 -2.36 -7.24 15.89
CA ALA A 44 -2.43 -7.70 14.50
C ALA A 44 -1.12 -8.34 14.00
N PHE A 45 0.04 -7.80 14.39
CA PHE A 45 1.33 -8.37 14.01
C PHE A 45 1.60 -9.72 14.71
N ALA A 46 1.27 -9.82 16.00
CA ALA A 46 1.39 -11.07 16.76
C ALA A 46 0.43 -12.14 16.21
N HIS A 47 -0.80 -11.76 15.86
CA HIS A 47 -1.76 -12.63 15.16
C HIS A 47 -1.18 -13.20 13.86
N LEU A 48 -0.40 -12.42 13.11
CA LEU A 48 0.29 -12.87 11.91
C LEU A 48 1.60 -13.64 12.21
N GLY A 49 2.05 -13.70 13.46
CA GLY A 49 3.32 -14.29 13.91
C GLY A 49 4.54 -13.47 13.56
N LEU A 50 4.35 -12.18 13.36
CA LEU A 50 5.41 -11.25 13.00
C LEU A 50 5.99 -10.64 14.29
N PRO A 51 7.32 -10.52 14.38
CA PRO A 51 7.96 -9.94 15.55
C PRO A 51 7.69 -8.43 15.64
N ASN A 52 7.69 -7.88 16.85
CA ASN A 52 7.37 -6.47 17.09
C ASN A 52 8.28 -5.49 16.36
N TYR A 53 9.56 -5.82 16.13
CA TYR A 53 10.46 -4.93 15.37
C TYR A 53 9.99 -4.75 13.92
N PHE A 54 9.39 -5.78 13.32
CA PHE A 54 8.89 -5.75 11.94
C PHE A 54 7.74 -4.75 11.77
N LYS A 55 6.92 -4.56 12.82
CA LYS A 55 5.90 -3.52 12.85
C LYS A 55 6.51 -2.13 12.65
N PHE A 56 7.59 -1.83 13.38
CA PHE A 56 8.28 -0.54 13.26
C PHE A 56 8.92 -0.39 11.88
N GLU A 57 9.65 -1.40 11.41
CA GLU A 57 10.28 -1.41 10.07
C GLU A 57 9.25 -1.17 8.96
N LEU A 58 8.15 -1.93 8.96
CA LEU A 58 7.11 -1.83 7.94
C LEU A 58 6.39 -0.49 8.01
N THR A 59 6.12 0.03 9.21
CA THR A 59 5.50 1.35 9.38
C THR A 59 6.40 2.46 8.83
N THR A 60 7.69 2.46 9.15
CA THR A 60 8.66 3.41 8.62
C THR A 60 8.77 3.32 7.11
N ALA A 61 8.87 2.11 6.56
CA ALA A 61 8.92 1.89 5.11
C ALA A 61 7.66 2.42 4.41
N LYS A 62 6.47 2.23 4.98
CA LYS A 62 5.22 2.76 4.42
C LYS A 62 5.20 4.29 4.42
N ILE A 63 5.65 4.94 5.50
CA ILE A 63 5.74 6.41 5.56
C ILE A 63 6.64 6.92 4.44
N LEU A 64 7.84 6.34 4.29
CA LEU A 64 8.78 6.72 3.23
C LEU A 64 8.19 6.50 1.84
N GLY A 65 7.49 5.38 1.61
CA GLY A 65 6.82 5.11 0.34
C GLY A 65 5.71 6.11 0.01
N VAL A 66 4.88 6.49 0.99
CA VAL A 66 3.82 7.49 0.81
C VAL A 66 4.44 8.85 0.45
N LEU A 67 5.46 9.27 1.20
CA LEU A 67 6.17 10.52 0.92
C LEU A 67 6.80 10.51 -0.47
N ALA A 68 7.43 9.40 -0.88
CA ALA A 68 8.03 9.27 -2.19
C ALA A 68 7.01 9.43 -3.34
N LEU A 69 5.81 8.87 -3.20
CA LEU A 69 4.78 8.97 -4.23
C LEU A 69 4.11 10.35 -4.29
N LEU A 70 3.78 10.93 -3.14
CA LEU A 70 3.00 12.18 -3.05
C LEU A 70 3.84 13.44 -3.21
N LEU A 71 5.08 13.46 -2.73
CA LEU A 71 5.89 14.68 -2.78
C LEU A 71 6.24 15.05 -4.23
N PRO A 72 6.17 16.35 -4.57
CA PRO A 72 6.69 16.83 -5.84
C PRO A 72 8.22 16.71 -5.85
N ARG A 73 8.82 16.59 -7.04
CA ARG A 73 10.27 16.60 -7.27
C ARG A 73 11.08 15.41 -6.69
N VAL A 74 10.43 14.36 -6.18
CA VAL A 74 11.12 13.11 -5.83
C VAL A 74 11.68 12.46 -7.11
N PRO A 75 12.95 12.02 -7.13
CA PRO A 75 13.55 11.38 -8.31
C PRO A 75 12.77 10.15 -8.78
N ARG A 76 12.68 9.97 -10.10
CA ARG A 76 11.92 8.86 -10.72
C ARG A 76 12.28 7.50 -10.12
N ARG A 77 13.57 7.19 -9.98
CA ARG A 77 14.05 5.91 -9.44
C ARG A 77 13.53 5.66 -8.02
N VAL A 78 13.48 6.68 -7.18
CA VAL A 78 12.95 6.56 -5.80
C VAL A 78 11.46 6.24 -5.81
N LYS A 79 10.69 6.83 -6.74
CA LYS A 79 9.28 6.47 -6.93
C LYS A 79 9.12 5.02 -7.39
N GLU A 80 9.96 4.56 -8.32
CA GLU A 80 9.97 3.16 -8.78
C GLU A 80 10.27 2.18 -7.63
N PHE A 81 11.20 2.52 -6.73
CA PHE A 81 11.42 1.76 -5.49
C PHE A 81 10.19 1.73 -4.58
N ALA A 82 9.50 2.86 -4.40
CA ALA A 82 8.28 2.92 -3.60
C ALA A 82 7.15 2.06 -4.20
N TYR A 83 6.96 2.08 -5.52
CA TYR A 83 6.02 1.20 -6.21
C TYR A 83 6.34 -0.27 -5.99
N PHE A 84 7.62 -0.66 -6.14
CA PHE A 84 8.03 -2.03 -5.92
C PHE A 84 7.85 -2.49 -4.47
N GLY A 85 8.25 -1.66 -3.49
CA GLY A 85 8.09 -1.94 -2.07
C GLY A 85 6.62 -2.09 -1.65
N PHE A 86 5.74 -1.21 -2.14
CA PHE A 86 4.30 -1.36 -1.91
C PHE A 86 3.71 -2.60 -2.61
N GLY A 87 4.19 -2.94 -3.80
CA GLY A 87 3.81 -4.16 -4.50
C GLY A 87 4.11 -5.40 -3.66
N ILE A 88 5.35 -5.53 -3.17
CA ILE A 88 5.75 -6.62 -2.27
C ILE A 88 4.89 -6.63 -1.01
N THR A 89 4.68 -5.46 -0.40
CA THR A 89 3.89 -5.35 0.84
C THR A 89 2.47 -5.87 0.66
N LEU A 90 1.80 -5.49 -0.44
CA LEU A 90 0.42 -5.89 -0.72
C LEU A 90 0.31 -7.38 -1.04
N VAL A 91 1.22 -7.93 -1.85
CA VAL A 91 1.28 -9.37 -2.12
C VAL A 91 1.53 -10.15 -0.82
N SER A 92 2.49 -9.70 -0.01
CA SER A 92 2.84 -10.34 1.25
C SER A 92 1.70 -10.30 2.26
N ALA A 93 0.93 -9.20 2.31
CA ALA A 93 -0.25 -9.10 3.17
C ALA A 93 -1.31 -10.16 2.83
N SER A 94 -1.64 -10.33 1.53
CA SER A 94 -2.55 -11.38 1.10
C SER A 94 -2.06 -12.77 1.45
N ILE A 95 -0.76 -13.05 1.23
CA ILE A 95 -0.16 -14.34 1.58
C ILE A 95 -0.21 -14.58 3.10
N ALA A 96 0.09 -13.57 3.91
CA ALA A 96 0.10 -13.67 5.37
C ALA A 96 -1.30 -13.99 5.93
N HIS A 97 -2.32 -13.24 5.49
CA HIS A 97 -3.71 -13.47 5.89
C HIS A 97 -4.23 -14.83 5.42
N LEU A 98 -3.89 -15.25 4.19
CA LEU A 98 -4.26 -16.56 3.68
C LEU A 98 -3.60 -17.68 4.50
N SER A 99 -2.31 -17.55 4.81
CA SER A 99 -1.55 -18.54 5.59
C SER A 99 -2.04 -18.66 7.03
N ARG A 100 -2.61 -17.58 7.58
CA ARG A 100 -3.22 -17.55 8.92
C ARG A 100 -4.65 -18.08 8.95
N GLY A 101 -5.25 -18.35 7.80
CA GLY A 101 -6.64 -18.79 7.70
C GLY A 101 -7.66 -17.67 7.93
N ASP A 102 -7.25 -16.41 7.82
CA ASP A 102 -8.15 -15.26 8.03
C ASP A 102 -9.29 -15.21 7.00
N ALA A 103 -9.12 -15.90 5.86
CA ALA A 103 -10.18 -16.10 4.88
C ALA A 103 -11.45 -16.76 5.46
N HIS A 104 -11.33 -17.54 6.54
CA HIS A 104 -12.48 -18.10 7.26
C HIS A 104 -13.28 -17.06 8.03
N LEU A 105 -12.62 -15.98 8.48
CA LEU A 105 -13.27 -14.83 9.11
C LEU A 105 -13.88 -13.91 8.06
N SER A 106 -13.12 -13.60 7.01
CA SER A 106 -13.58 -12.87 5.84
C SER A 106 -12.59 -13.03 4.69
N VAL A 107 -13.10 -13.35 3.50
CA VAL A 107 -12.27 -13.43 2.28
C VAL A 107 -11.62 -12.08 1.95
N LEU A 108 -12.16 -10.96 2.45
CA LEU A 108 -11.63 -9.62 2.21
C LEU A 108 -10.22 -9.43 2.75
N PHE A 109 -9.82 -10.14 3.83
CA PHE A 109 -8.44 -10.08 4.32
C PHE A 109 -7.40 -10.49 3.27
N VAL A 110 -7.78 -11.38 2.35
CA VAL A 110 -6.91 -11.85 1.26
C VAL A 110 -7.10 -11.02 0.00
N ILE A 111 -8.35 -10.62 -0.31
CA ILE A 111 -8.70 -9.92 -1.55
C ILE A 111 -8.33 -8.44 -1.51
N ASP A 112 -8.54 -7.75 -0.38
CA ASP A 112 -8.36 -6.30 -0.30
C ASP A 112 -6.94 -5.84 -0.68
N PRO A 113 -5.85 -6.48 -0.21
CA PRO A 113 -4.51 -6.09 -0.65
C PRO A 113 -4.29 -6.31 -2.16
N LEU A 114 -4.92 -7.32 -2.77
CA LEU A 114 -4.83 -7.58 -4.21
C LEU A 114 -5.59 -6.52 -5.03
N VAL A 115 -6.72 -6.02 -4.52
CA VAL A 115 -7.44 -4.90 -5.14
C VAL A 115 -6.56 -3.66 -5.12
N PHE A 116 -5.94 -3.33 -3.99
CA PHE A 116 -5.02 -2.19 -3.91
C PHE A 116 -3.74 -2.40 -4.73
N LEU A 117 -3.29 -3.64 -4.93
CA LEU A 117 -2.19 -3.96 -5.84
C LEU A 117 -2.57 -3.64 -7.29
N ALA A 118 -3.78 -3.99 -7.72
CA ALA A 118 -4.26 -3.64 -9.06
C ALA A 118 -4.31 -2.12 -9.25
N ILE A 119 -4.80 -1.37 -8.25
CA ILE A 119 -4.82 0.10 -8.29
C ILE A 119 -3.39 0.68 -8.30
N LEU A 120 -2.46 0.08 -7.55
CA LEU A 120 -1.04 0.46 -7.56
C LEU A 120 -0.42 0.22 -8.95
N VAL A 121 -0.74 -0.88 -9.61
CA VAL A 121 -0.29 -1.17 -10.99
C VAL A 121 -0.84 -0.14 -11.96
N VAL A 122 -2.13 0.20 -11.88
CA VAL A 122 -2.71 1.28 -12.71
C VAL A 122 -2.00 2.60 -12.46
N SER A 123 -1.79 2.97 -11.18
CA SER A 123 -1.03 4.16 -10.81
C SER A 123 0.37 4.16 -11.44
N TYR A 124 1.09 3.03 -11.40
CA TYR A 124 2.42 2.89 -11.99
C TYR A 124 2.41 3.04 -13.51
N LEU A 125 1.48 2.39 -14.21
CA LEU A 125 1.37 2.49 -15.67
C LEU A 125 1.14 3.94 -16.12
N TYR A 126 0.28 4.67 -15.40
CA TYR A 126 0.02 6.08 -15.69
C TYR A 126 1.15 6.99 -15.24
N PHE A 127 1.87 6.67 -14.17
CA PHE A 127 3.11 7.33 -13.77
C PHE A 127 4.14 7.31 -14.92
N GLN A 128 4.33 6.14 -15.54
CA GLN A 128 5.23 6.00 -16.68
C GLN A 128 4.77 6.88 -17.86
N ARG A 129 3.48 6.83 -18.22
CA ARG A 129 2.92 7.65 -19.33
C ARG A 129 3.13 9.14 -19.13
N ILE A 130 2.80 9.69 -17.96
CA ILE A 130 2.94 11.13 -17.71
C ILE A 130 4.40 11.58 -17.56
N THR A 131 5.30 10.64 -17.30
CA THR A 131 6.74 10.92 -17.18
C THR A 131 7.41 10.94 -18.54
N PHE A 132 7.13 9.95 -19.40
CA PHE A 132 7.66 9.91 -20.76
C PHE A 132 7.05 10.98 -21.68
N ALA A 133 5.79 11.37 -21.50
CA ALA A 133 5.19 12.47 -22.26
C ALA A 133 5.77 13.87 -21.93
N ARG A 134 6.69 13.96 -20.96
CA ARG A 134 7.37 15.20 -20.55
C ARG A 134 8.87 15.21 -20.90
N ALA A 135 9.40 14.11 -21.44
CA ALA A 135 10.76 14.00 -21.95
C ALA A 135 10.78 14.30 -23.44
#